data_AF-A0A5C7KX92-F1
#
_entry.id   AF-A0A5C7KX92-F1
#
_cell.length_a   1.000
_cell.length_b   1.000
_cell.length_c   1.000
_cell.angle_alpha   90.00
_cell.angle_beta   90.00
_cell.angle_gamma   90.00
#
_symmetry.space_group_name_H-M   'P 1'
#
loop_
_entity.id
_entity.type
_entity.pdbx_description
1 polymer ?
#
loop_
_entity_poly.entity_id
_entity_poly.type
_entity_poly.pdbx_seq_one_letter_code
_entity_poly.pdbx_strand_id
1 'polypeptide(L)'
;MSNDNTKHTFNISKAAEELVPDRANRNAYTVSIFIGIILSVLAVILYRKLPDKIPIYLTLPWGENRLGQSWLIGTVGIAIVGIVGLNVTLARLWGGGGNLIPRMLSIASLMFSITMLIAFWGMVQSFFL
;
A
#
# COMPACT_ATOMS: atom_id res chain seq x y z
N MET A 1 24.06 23.35 -51.57
CA MET A 1 23.02 23.78 -50.61
C MET A 1 21.90 22.76 -50.63
N SER A 2 21.88 21.83 -49.67
CA SER A 2 20.81 20.83 -49.56
C SER A 2 19.74 21.38 -48.62
N ASN A 3 18.52 21.58 -49.13
CA ASN A 3 17.35 22.00 -48.37
C ASN A 3 16.78 20.77 -47.65
N ASP A 4 17.22 20.55 -46.41
CA ASP A 4 16.71 19.47 -45.58
C ASP A 4 15.43 19.93 -44.84
N ASN A 5 14.31 19.93 -45.57
CA ASN A 5 12.97 20.14 -45.02
C ASN A 5 12.45 18.81 -44.43
N THR A 6 13.09 18.32 -43.38
CA THR A 6 12.54 17.22 -42.58
C THR A 6 11.37 17.75 -41.78
N LYS A 7 10.15 17.46 -42.25
CA LYS A 7 8.92 17.70 -41.49
C LYS A 7 9.00 16.88 -40.20
N HIS A 8 9.32 17.54 -39.09
CA HIS A 8 9.13 16.99 -37.75
C HIS A 8 7.63 16.77 -37.53
N THR A 9 7.13 15.60 -37.91
CA THR A 9 5.77 15.19 -37.56
C THR A 9 5.78 14.83 -36.08
N PHE A 10 5.18 15.69 -35.26
CA PHE A 10 4.89 15.38 -33.87
C PHE A 10 4.06 14.11 -33.84
N ASN A 11 4.61 13.05 -33.25
CA ASN A 11 3.89 11.80 -33.11
C ASN A 11 2.86 11.97 -31.98
N ILE A 12 1.66 12.45 -32.35
CA ILE A 12 0.57 12.83 -31.45
C ILE A 12 0.22 11.68 -30.49
N SER A 13 0.41 10.43 -30.92
CA SER A 13 0.18 9.24 -30.08
C SER A 13 1.05 9.22 -28.81
N LYS A 14 2.34 9.57 -28.90
CA LYS A 14 3.26 9.60 -27.75
C LYS A 14 2.98 10.78 -26.81
N ALA A 15 2.66 11.95 -27.38
CA ALA A 15 2.31 13.13 -26.58
C ALA A 15 1.00 12.92 -25.80
N ALA A 16 0.04 12.20 -26.39
CA ALA A 16 -1.21 11.85 -25.71
C ALA A 16 -0.98 10.86 -24.55
N GLU A 17 -0.09 9.88 -24.70
CA GLU A 17 0.20 8.90 -23.65
C GLU A 17 0.92 9.53 -22.43
N GLU A 18 1.81 10.50 -22.67
CA GLU A 18 2.46 11.29 -21.62
C GLU A 18 1.47 12.18 -20.85
N LEU A 19 0.45 12.70 -21.54
CA LEU A 19 -0.60 13.54 -20.94
C LEU A 19 -1.70 12.75 -20.22
N VAL A 20 -1.78 11.42 -20.40
CA VAL A 20 -2.79 10.62 -19.71
C VAL A 20 -2.26 10.29 -18.31
N PRO A 21 -2.88 10.82 -17.24
CA PRO A 21 -2.47 10.51 -15.88
C PRO A 21 -2.58 9.00 -15.63
N ASP A 22 -1.51 8.42 -15.07
CA ASP A 22 -1.36 6.97 -14.87
C ASP A 22 -2.44 6.45 -13.88
N ARG A 23 -3.56 5.99 -14.44
CA ARG A 23 -4.74 5.54 -13.69
C ARG A 23 -4.44 4.32 -12.82
N ALA A 24 -3.52 3.47 -13.25
CA ALA A 24 -3.17 2.24 -12.53
C ALA A 24 -2.53 2.56 -11.17
N ASN A 25 -1.54 3.46 -11.15
CA ASN A 25 -0.85 3.84 -9.92
C ASN A 25 -1.83 4.49 -8.93
N ARG A 26 -2.69 5.37 -9.44
CA ARG A 26 -3.70 6.03 -8.60
C ARG A 26 -4.65 5.01 -7.99
N ASN A 27 -5.12 4.05 -8.77
CA ASN A 27 -6.01 2.99 -8.28
C ASN A 27 -5.33 2.13 -7.22
N ALA A 28 -4.06 1.74 -7.41
CA ALA A 28 -3.31 0.95 -6.44
C ALA A 28 -3.17 1.67 -5.09
N TYR A 29 -2.85 2.96 -5.10
CA TYR A 29 -2.79 3.76 -3.87
C TYR A 29 -4.17 3.91 -3.22
N THR A 30 -5.22 4.21 -3.99
CA THR A 30 -6.58 4.34 -3.47
C THR A 30 -7.06 3.04 -2.81
N VAL A 31 -6.83 1.89 -3.45
CA VAL A 31 -7.17 0.58 -2.89
C VAL A 31 -6.39 0.33 -1.60
N SER A 32 -5.10 0.63 -1.57
CA SER A 32 -4.24 0.46 -0.38
C SER A 32 -4.74 1.32 0.80
N ILE A 33 -5.09 2.58 0.56
CA ILE A 33 -5.67 3.48 1.58
C ILE A 33 -7.01 2.93 2.07
N PHE A 34 -7.87 2.47 1.16
CA PHE A 34 -9.18 1.93 1.51
C PHE A 34 -9.05 0.68 2.40
N ILE A 35 -8.11 -0.22 2.09
CA ILE A 35 -7.76 -1.37 2.94
C ILE A 35 -7.29 -0.88 4.32
N GLY A 36 -6.38 0.09 4.37
CA GLY A 36 -5.88 0.65 5.63
C GLY A 36 -6.97 1.24 6.52
N ILE A 37 -7.93 1.96 5.92
CA ILE A 37 -9.10 2.52 6.64
C ILE A 37 -9.99 1.40 7.16
N ILE A 38 -10.34 0.42 6.32
CA ILE A 38 -11.17 -0.73 6.73
C ILE A 38 -10.52 -1.47 7.90
N LEU A 39 -9.22 -1.77 7.80
CA LEU A 39 -8.50 -2.46 8.87
C LEU A 39 -8.45 -1.63 10.16
N SER A 40 -8.29 -0.30 10.05
CA SER A 40 -8.32 0.59 11.22
C SER A 40 -9.70 0.58 11.90
N VAL A 41 -10.78 0.63 11.12
CA VAL A 41 -12.15 0.58 11.65
C VAL A 41 -12.43 -0.78 12.30
N LEU A 42 -12.06 -1.87 11.63
CA LEU A 42 -12.20 -3.22 12.18
C LEU A 42 -11.40 -3.40 13.48
N ALA A 43 -10.18 -2.87 13.54
CA ALA A 43 -9.36 -2.89 14.75
C ALA A 43 -10.06 -2.20 15.92
N VAL A 44 -10.66 -1.01 15.69
CA VAL A 44 -11.40 -0.28 16.73
C VAL A 44 -12.65 -1.05 17.20
N ILE A 45 -13.40 -1.64 16.28
CA ILE A 45 -14.59 -2.44 16.60
C ILE A 45 -14.20 -3.69 17.41
N LEU A 46 -13.11 -4.36 17.02
CA LEU A 46 -12.63 -5.56 17.68
C LEU A 46 -11.93 -5.27 19.00
N TYR A 47 -11.36 -4.07 19.20
CA TYR A 47 -10.55 -3.74 20.38
C TYR A 47 -11.20 -4.09 21.71
N ARG A 48 -12.51 -3.87 21.84
CA ARG A 48 -13.28 -4.18 23.06
C ARG A 48 -13.46 -5.68 23.33
N LYS A 49 -13.26 -6.52 22.31
CA LYS A 49 -13.42 -7.98 22.39
C LYS A 49 -12.08 -8.71 22.45
N LEU A 50 -10.96 -8.00 22.32
CA LEU A 50 -9.64 -8.60 22.31
C LEU A 50 -9.18 -8.91 23.73
N PRO A 51 -8.58 -10.09 23.98
CA PRO A 51 -7.82 -10.32 25.19
C PRO A 51 -6.63 -9.36 25.25
N ASP A 52 -6.15 -9.04 26.46
CA ASP A 52 -5.00 -8.14 26.66
C ASP A 52 -3.74 -8.58 25.91
N LYS A 53 -3.65 -9.88 25.65
CA LYS A 53 -2.52 -10.56 25.03
C LYS A 53 -2.97 -11.27 23.74
N ILE A 54 -2.40 -10.87 22.61
CA ILE A 54 -2.71 -11.40 21.28
C ILE A 54 -1.45 -11.99 20.63
N PRO A 55 -1.51 -13.10 19.89
CA PRO A 55 -0.35 -13.64 19.19
C PRO A 55 0.07 -12.68 18.06
N ILE A 56 1.31 -12.17 18.13
CA ILE A 56 1.86 -11.38 17.04
C ILE A 56 2.57 -12.33 16.06
N TYR A 57 2.06 -12.40 14.83
CA TYR A 57 2.61 -13.15 13.69
C TYR A 57 2.39 -14.68 13.68
N LEU A 58 2.22 -15.20 12.47
CA LEU A 58 1.95 -16.62 12.14
C LEU A 58 3.17 -17.55 12.28
N THR A 59 4.26 -17.11 12.91
CA THR A 59 5.57 -17.72 12.73
C THR A 59 5.98 -18.56 13.93
N LEU A 60 5.46 -19.79 14.08
CA LEU A 60 5.97 -20.96 14.87
C LEU A 60 5.25 -21.34 16.19
N PRO A 61 5.43 -22.58 16.70
CA PRO A 61 4.58 -23.17 17.73
C PRO A 61 4.89 -22.63 19.15
N TRP A 62 3.84 -22.15 19.82
CA TRP A 62 3.62 -22.05 21.29
C TRP A 62 4.77 -21.58 22.21
N GLY A 63 4.67 -20.34 22.71
CA GLY A 63 5.47 -19.83 23.84
C GLY A 63 4.99 -18.45 24.32
N GLU A 64 5.02 -18.21 25.63
CA GLU A 64 4.47 -17.01 26.30
C GLU A 64 5.08 -15.68 25.82
N ASN A 65 6.31 -15.72 25.31
CA ASN A 65 7.03 -14.54 24.80
C ASN A 65 6.50 -13.99 23.46
N ARG A 66 5.41 -14.56 22.90
CA ARG A 66 4.84 -14.19 21.59
C ARG A 66 3.55 -13.38 21.67
N LEU A 67 3.10 -13.13 22.89
CA LEU A 67 1.89 -12.38 23.17
C LEU A 67 2.21 -10.88 23.15
N GLY A 68 1.72 -10.21 22.12
CA GLY A 68 1.69 -8.77 22.01
C GLY A 68 0.54 -8.17 22.80
N GLN A 69 0.68 -6.89 23.10
CA GLN A 69 -0.41 -6.12 23.67
C GLN A 69 -1.50 -5.89 22.61
N SER A 70 -2.77 -5.93 23.03
CA SER A 70 -3.95 -5.79 22.17
C SER A 70 -3.98 -4.52 21.31
N TRP A 71 -3.36 -3.43 21.75
CA TRP A 71 -3.29 -2.18 20.98
C TRP A 71 -2.50 -2.32 19.67
N LEU A 72 -1.64 -3.33 19.54
CA LEU A 72 -0.90 -3.59 18.30
C LEU A 72 -1.82 -3.87 17.11
N ILE A 73 -3.01 -4.43 17.33
CA ILE A 73 -4.00 -4.60 16.26
C ILE A 73 -4.39 -3.26 15.61
N GLY A 74 -4.48 -2.19 16.40
CA GLY A 74 -4.78 -0.85 15.89
C GLY A 74 -3.66 -0.27 15.03
N THR A 75 -2.42 -0.72 15.22
CA THR A 75 -1.27 -0.20 14.47
C THR A 75 -1.24 -0.68 13.02
N VAL A 76 -1.88 -1.81 12.69
CA VAL A 76 -1.85 -2.40 11.34
C VAL A 76 -2.41 -1.45 10.30
N GLY A 77 -3.61 -0.92 10.54
CA GLY A 77 -4.26 0.00 9.60
C GLY A 77 -3.52 1.33 9.49
N ILE A 78 -3.01 1.85 10.61
CA ILE A 78 -2.20 3.08 10.65
C ILE A 78 -0.90 2.90 9.86
N ALA A 79 -0.23 1.74 10.01
CA ALA A 79 1.00 1.43 9.30
C ALA A 79 0.80 1.41 7.78
N ILE A 80 -0.31 0.84 7.30
CA ILE A 80 -0.65 0.87 5.87
C ILE A 80 -0.80 2.31 5.39
N VAL A 81 -1.63 3.12 6.07
CA VAL A 81 -1.85 4.52 5.67
C VAL A 81 -0.55 5.32 5.69
N GLY A 82 0.28 5.12 6.71
CA GLY A 82 1.59 5.77 6.83
C GLY A 82 2.54 5.39 5.70
N ILE A 83 2.68 4.10 5.39
CA ILE A 83 3.55 3.62 4.31
C ILE A 83 3.05 4.06 2.95
N VAL A 84 1.74 3.99 2.69
CA VAL A 84 1.15 4.49 1.45
C VAL A 84 1.38 5.99 1.32
N GLY A 85 1.15 6.76 2.39
CA GLY A 85 1.40 8.20 2.41
C GLY A 85 2.86 8.52 2.09
N LEU A 86 3.80 7.81 2.73
CA LEU A 86 5.23 7.91 2.45
C LEU A 86 5.53 7.60 0.98
N ASN A 87 5.03 6.50 0.44
CA ASN A 87 5.26 6.10 -0.95
C ASN A 87 4.68 7.11 -1.96
N VAL A 88 3.51 7.70 -1.68
CA VAL A 88 2.94 8.77 -2.51
C VAL A 88 3.81 10.02 -2.45
N THR A 89 4.31 10.42 -1.27
CA THR A 89 5.20 11.58 -1.15
C THR A 89 6.51 11.36 -1.89
N LEU A 90 7.15 10.20 -1.74
CA LEU A 90 8.36 9.83 -2.48
C LEU A 90 8.13 9.83 -4.00
N ALA A 91 7.01 9.25 -4.45
CA ALA A 91 6.66 9.22 -5.86
C ALA A 91 6.49 10.63 -6.46
N ARG A 92 5.96 11.59 -5.69
CA ARG A 92 5.83 12.99 -6.11
C ARG A 92 7.16 13.72 -6.16
N LEU A 93 8.01 13.53 -5.13
CA LEU A 93 9.32 14.16 -5.07
C LEU A 93 10.26 13.67 -6.18
N TRP A 94 10.14 12.41 -6.59
CA TRP A 94 10.98 11.80 -7.63
C TRP A 94 10.40 11.88 -9.05
N GLY A 95 9.23 12.53 -9.23
CA GLY A 95 8.47 12.52 -10.49
C GLY A 95 9.20 13.09 -11.72
N GLY A 96 10.36 13.74 -11.56
CA GLY A 96 11.19 14.21 -12.67
C GLY A 96 11.98 13.12 -13.41
N GLY A 97 12.10 11.90 -12.85
CA GLY A 97 12.96 10.83 -13.39
C GLY A 97 12.26 9.77 -14.27
N GLY A 98 10.97 9.95 -14.57
CA GLY A 98 10.16 9.01 -15.37
C GLY A 98 9.18 8.15 -14.56
N ASN A 99 8.29 7.44 -15.26
CA ASN A 99 7.14 6.74 -14.68
C ASN A 99 7.47 5.41 -13.95
N LEU A 100 8.72 4.95 -13.99
CA LEU A 100 9.11 3.65 -13.43
C LEU A 100 9.02 3.64 -11.90
N ILE A 101 9.58 4.65 -11.23
CA ILE A 101 9.66 4.71 -9.76
C ILE A 101 8.27 4.82 -9.12
N PRO A 102 7.38 5.75 -9.56
CA PRO A 102 6.02 5.81 -9.03
C PRO A 102 5.23 4.51 -9.18
N ARG A 103 5.42 3.77 -10.29
CA ARG A 103 4.80 2.46 -10.53
C ARG A 103 5.27 1.43 -9.51
N MET A 104 6.59 1.30 -9.31
CA MET A 104 7.15 0.38 -8.33
C MET A 104 6.66 0.68 -6.91
N LEU A 105 6.63 1.96 -6.51
CA LEU A 105 6.13 2.38 -5.20
C LEU A 105 4.63 2.08 -5.00
N SER A 106 3.83 2.22 -6.04
CA SER A 106 2.39 1.88 -5.97
C SER A 106 2.15 0.37 -5.82
N ILE A 107 2.93 -0.45 -6.54
CA ILE A 107 2.85 -1.91 -6.44
C ILE A 107 3.33 -2.37 -5.06
N ALA A 108 4.44 -1.82 -4.56
CA ALA A 108 4.95 -2.11 -3.23
C ALA A 108 3.93 -1.76 -2.13
N SER A 109 3.24 -0.63 -2.26
CA SER A 109 2.16 -0.21 -1.35
C SER A 109 1.00 -1.19 -1.34
N LEU A 110 0.59 -1.67 -2.51
CA LEU A 110 -0.49 -2.64 -2.64
C LEU A 110 -0.11 -3.99 -2.04
N MET A 111 1.08 -4.49 -2.36
CA MET A 111 1.63 -5.73 -1.79
C MET A 111 1.68 -5.67 -0.27
N PHE A 112 2.23 -4.59 0.28
CA PHE A 112 2.28 -4.37 1.72
C PHE A 112 0.89 -4.38 2.36
N SER A 113 -0.09 -3.72 1.72
CA SER A 113 -1.47 -3.68 2.21
C SER A 113 -2.13 -5.06 2.23
N ILE A 114 -1.88 -5.88 1.19
CA ILE A 114 -2.39 -7.26 1.11
C ILE A 114 -1.73 -8.14 2.19
N THR A 115 -0.41 -8.04 2.38
CA THR A 115 0.29 -8.78 3.44
C THR A 115 -0.25 -8.42 4.82
N MET A 116 -0.49 -7.14 5.08
CA MET A 116 -1.07 -6.68 6.34
C MET A 116 -2.53 -7.13 6.53
N LEU A 117 -3.32 -7.20 5.46
CA LEU A 117 -4.67 -7.77 5.50
C LEU A 117 -4.64 -9.25 5.90
N ILE A 118 -3.74 -10.04 5.32
CA ILE A 118 -3.56 -11.47 5.65
C ILE A 118 -3.09 -11.62 7.11
N ALA A 119 -2.13 -10.80 7.54
CA ALA A 119 -1.66 -10.81 8.92
C ALA A 119 -2.78 -10.46 9.92
N PHE A 120 -3.58 -9.45 9.61
CA PHE A 120 -4.75 -9.07 10.42
C PHE A 120 -5.77 -10.20 10.49
N TRP A 121 -6.07 -10.83 9.36
CA TRP A 121 -6.97 -11.98 9.32
C TRP A 121 -6.45 -13.15 10.18
N GLY A 122 -5.16 -13.46 10.11
CA GLY A 122 -4.54 -14.50 10.94
C GLY A 122 -4.65 -14.19 12.44
N MET A 123 -4.48 -12.93 12.84
CA MET A 123 -4.72 -12.50 14.22
C MET A 123 -6.19 -12.70 14.62
N VAL A 124 -7.14 -12.30 13.77
CA VAL A 124 -8.57 -12.48 14.05
C VAL A 124 -8.95 -13.97 14.16
N GLN A 125 -8.44 -14.81 13.27
CA GLN A 125 -8.69 -16.26 13.29
C GLN A 125 -8.19 -16.91 14.58
N SER A 126 -7.08 -16.44 15.14
CA SER A 126 -6.50 -17.00 16.37
C SER A 126 -7.40 -16.86 17.61
N PHE A 127 -8.47 -16.06 17.56
CA PHE A 127 -9.46 -15.96 18.63
C PHE A 127 -10.59 -16.99 18.56
N PHE A 128 -10.76 -17.64 17.41
CA PHE A 128 -11.84 -18.60 17.18
C PHE A 128 -11.35 -20.07 17.24
N LEU A 129 -10.04 -20.27 17.37
CA LEU A 129 -9.39 -21.57 17.52
C LEU A 129 -8.91 -21.74 18.96
#